data_AF-A0A7Y3EWY7-F1
#
_entry.id   AF-A0A7Y3EWY7-F1
#
_cell.length_a   1.000
_cell.length_b   1.000
_cell.length_c   1.000
_cell.angle_alpha   90.00
_cell.angle_beta   90.00
_cell.angle_gamma   90.00
#
_symmetry.space_group_name_H-M   'P 1'
#
loop_
_entity.id
_entity.type
_entity.pdbx_description
1 polymer ?
#
loop_
_entity_poly.entity_id
_entity_poly.type
_entity_poly.pdbx_seq_one_letter_code
_entity_poly.pdbx_strand_id
1 'polypeptide(L)' 'TSPARFLEDKVNGGNLGVASGSGFYDWKIRDYQTVREKRDAFLIELLKAEKAA' A
#
# COMPACT_ATOMS: atom_id res chain seq x y z
N THR A 1 15.49 15.09 -9.02
CA THR A 1 16.01 14.14 -8.01
C THR A 1 16.01 12.75 -8.63
N SER A 2 17.00 11.91 -8.30
CA SER A 2 17.03 10.51 -8.77
C SER A 2 16.32 9.59 -7.77
N PRO A 3 15.71 8.47 -8.22
CA PRO A 3 15.14 7.48 -7.33
C PRO A 3 16.19 6.89 -6.39
N ALA A 4 15.76 6.45 -5.20
CA ALA A 4 16.62 5.67 -4.33
C ALA A 4 16.91 4.33 -4.99
N ARG A 5 18.19 3.90 -4.98
CA ARG A 5 18.63 2.61 -5.55
C ARG A 5 17.78 1.42 -5.09
N PHE A 6 17.34 1.43 -3.83
CA PHE A 6 16.45 0.40 -3.30
C PHE A 6 15.11 0.27 -4.05
N LEU A 7 14.55 1.38 -4.53
CA LEU A 7 13.33 1.37 -5.34
C LEU A 7 13.62 0.84 -6.75
N GLU A 8 14.75 1.23 -7.33
CA GLU A 8 15.20 0.72 -8.63
C GLU A 8 15.38 -0.80 -8.60
N ASP A 9 16.05 -1.31 -7.57
CA ASP A 9 16.26 -2.76 -7.38
C ASP A 9 14.93 -3.52 -7.25
N LYS A 10 13.93 -2.95 -6.56
CA LYS A 10 12.59 -3.55 -6.48
C LYS A 10 11.89 -3.62 -7.82
N VAL A 11 11.92 -2.53 -8.59
CA VAL A 11 11.28 -2.45 -9.91
C VAL A 11 11.95 -3.40 -10.89
N ASN A 12 13.29 -3.38 -10.96
CA ASN A 12 14.08 -4.26 -11.82
C ASN A 12 13.88 -5.74 -11.45
N GLY A 13 13.67 -6.05 -10.16
CA GLY A 13 13.36 -7.39 -9.67
C GLY A 13 11.89 -7.80 -9.77
N GLY A 14 11.00 -6.97 -10.37
CA GLY A 14 9.58 -7.28 -10.51
C GLY A 14 8.76 -7.26 -9.20
N ASN A 15 9.31 -6.71 -8.12
CA ASN A 15 8.69 -6.64 -6.80
C ASN A 15 7.82 -5.37 -6.67
N LEU A 16 6.69 -5.37 -7.38
CA LEU A 16 5.78 -4.23 -7.57
C LEU A 16 4.67 -4.11 -6.50
N GLY A 17 4.81 -4.81 -5.38
CA GLY A 17 3.86 -4.78 -4.28
C GLY A 17 2.73 -5.78 -4.48
N VAL A 18 1.50 -5.35 -4.21
CA VAL A 18 0.31 -6.23 -4.25
C VAL A 18 0.16 -6.88 -5.62
N ALA A 19 0.41 -6.14 -6.69
CA ALA A 19 0.23 -6.60 -8.07
C ALA A 19 1.13 -7.80 -8.44
N SER A 20 2.33 -7.90 -7.85
CA SER A 20 3.25 -9.02 -8.07
C SER A 20 3.28 -10.02 -6.91
N GLY A 21 2.47 -9.81 -5.86
CA GLY A 21 2.51 -10.60 -4.63
C GLY A 21 3.70 -10.31 -3.71
N SER A 22 4.58 -9.37 -4.06
CA SER A 22 5.77 -9.02 -3.26
C SER A 22 6.26 -7.59 -3.55
N GLY A 23 6.75 -6.88 -2.54
CA GLY A 23 7.30 -5.54 -2.69
C GLY A 23 8.03 -5.10 -1.43
N PHE A 24 7.49 -4.11 -0.72
CA PHE A 24 7.91 -3.85 0.66
C PHE A 24 7.44 -4.93 1.63
N TYR A 25 6.33 -5.58 1.30
CA TYR A 25 5.76 -6.69 2.06
C TYR A 25 5.65 -7.91 1.16
N ASP A 26 5.64 -9.08 1.79
CA ASP A 26 5.17 -10.31 1.15
C ASP A 26 3.64 -10.31 1.17
N TRP A 27 3.03 -10.13 -0.01
CA TRP A 27 1.59 -10.08 -0.19
C TRP A 27 1.00 -11.47 -0.49
N LYS A 28 1.82 -12.52 -0.58
CA LYS A 28 1.34 -13.90 -0.55
C LYS A 28 0.98 -14.33 0.86
N ILE A 29 1.62 -13.74 1.87
CA ILE A 29 1.36 -13.99 3.28
C ILE A 29 0.35 -12.96 3.83
N ARG A 30 0.49 -11.70 3.42
CA ARG A 30 -0.34 -10.60 3.92
C ARG A 30 -1.60 -10.44 3.09
N ASP A 31 -2.76 -10.46 3.74
CA ASP A 31 -4.03 -10.19 3.07
C ASP A 31 -4.21 -8.69 2.74
N TYR A 32 -4.16 -8.38 1.45
CA TYR A 32 -4.41 -7.04 0.92
C TYR A 32 -5.85 -6.57 1.12
N GLN A 33 -6.85 -7.47 1.05
CA GLN A 33 -8.26 -7.09 1.17
C GLN A 33 -8.54 -6.53 2.56
N THR A 34 -8.15 -7.26 3.61
CA THR A 34 -8.27 -6.77 5.00
C THR A 34 -7.54 -5.44 5.22
N VAL A 35 -6.33 -5.26 4.65
CA VAL A 35 -5.59 -3.98 4.80
C VAL A 35 -6.34 -2.83 4.14
N ARG A 36 -6.89 -3.05 2.95
CA ARG A 36 -7.67 -2.05 2.23
C ARG A 36 -8.94 -1.69 2.99
N GLU A 37 -9.69 -2.68 3.47
CA GLU A 37 -10.93 -2.46 4.21
C GLU A 37 -10.70 -1.64 5.47
N LYS A 38 -9.65 -1.95 6.25
CA LYS A 38 -9.28 -1.17 7.43
C LYS A 38 -8.94 0.28 7.09
N ARG A 39 -8.18 0.50 6.02
CA ARG A 39 -7.85 1.85 5.53
C ARG A 39 -9.10 2.60 5.11
N ASP A 40 -9.97 1.97 4.33
CA ASP A 40 -11.17 2.60 3.78
C ASP A 40 -12.14 2.97 4.91
N ALA A 41 -12.33 2.09 5.90
CA ALA A 41 -13.12 2.40 7.10
C ALA A 41 -12.55 3.61 7.87
N PHE A 42 -11.24 3.63 8.11
CA PHE A 42 -10.58 4.77 8.77
C PHE A 42 -10.78 6.09 8.01
N LEU A 43 -10.54 6.08 6.70
CA LEU A 43 -10.67 7.29 5.87
C LEU A 43 -12.10 7.81 5.81
N ILE A 44 -13.10 6.93 5.73
CA ILE A 44 -14.51 7.33 5.73
C ILE A 44 -14.87 8.06 7.02
N GLU A 45 -14.47 7.53 8.17
CA GLU A 45 -14.77 8.17 9.46
C GLU A 45 -14.04 9.51 9.62
N LEU A 46 -12.77 9.59 9.19
CA LEU A 46 -12.02 10.85 9.16
C LEU A 46 -12.73 11.91 8.30
N LEU A 47 -13.14 11.56 7.08
CA LEU A 47 -13.78 12.49 6.14
C LEU A 47 -15.17 12.94 6.62
N LYS A 48 -15.92 12.07 7.29
CA LYS A 48 -17.19 12.45 7.94
C LYS A 48 -16.96 13.49 9.04
N ALA A 49 -15.93 13.30 9.86
CA ALA A 49 -15.58 14.23 10.93
C ALA A 49 -15.13 15.59 10.37
N GLU A 50 -14.27 15.60 9.35
CA GLU A 50 -13.84 16.83 8.68
C GLU A 50 -15.00 17.61 8.04
N LYS A 51 -15.97 16.92 7.45
CA LYS A 51 -17.15 17.57 6.85
C LYS A 51 -18.11 18.16 7.90
N ALA A 52 -18.11 17.62 9.11
CA ALA A 52 -18.98 18.08 10.20
C ALA A 52 -18.39 19.26 11.00
N ALA A 53 -17.10 19.57 10.80
CA ALA A 53 -16.39 20.72 11.38
C ALA A 53 -16.55 21.97 10.50
#